data_AF-A0A3P6T534-F1
#
_entry.id   AF-A0A3P6T534-F1
#
_cell.length_a   1.000
_cell.length_b   1.000
_cell.length_c   1.000
_cell.angle_alpha   90.00
_cell.angle_beta   90.00
_cell.angle_gamma   90.00
#
_symmetry.space_group_name_H-M   'P 1'
#
loop_
_entity.id
_entity.type
_entity.pdbx_description
1 polymer ?
#
loop_
_entity_poly.entity_id
_entity_poly.type
_entity_poly.pdbx_seq_one_letter_code
_entity_poly.pdbx_strand_id
1 'polypeptide(L)'
;MTRKRGWCDTHILRFAPASTIQEYSCGLTTSKSRGRRAIAIGAITREGVVPGCTRVVIRGRSAMDGDFLGDMNHAVFKEWIRSSIPHMLAFAGGRPVSIIVDNASYHSRQLEKFSPKLNSFRKVLMTTTFKIPSRSSTKAMIEDYLRSKGILVADNSAKEDLLVKVLAILKRSTVE
;
A
#
# COMPACT_ATOMS: atom_id res chain seq x y z
N MET A 1 9.36 11.87 -39.11
CA MET A 1 8.87 10.52 -38.77
C MET A 1 10.05 9.57 -38.56
N THR A 2 10.49 9.38 -37.31
CA THR A 2 11.60 8.47 -36.98
C THR A 2 11.06 7.06 -36.77
N ARG A 3 11.31 6.15 -37.72
CA ARG A 3 11.00 4.72 -37.55
C ARG A 3 11.94 4.18 -36.46
N LYS A 4 11.39 3.84 -35.29
CA LYS A 4 12.13 3.11 -34.25
C LYS A 4 12.58 1.77 -34.85
N ARG A 5 13.90 1.57 -35.02
CA ARG A 5 14.47 0.27 -35.38
C ARG A 5 14.43 -0.60 -34.12
N GLY A 6 13.50 -1.55 -34.08
CA GLY A 6 13.49 -2.62 -33.08
C GLY A 6 14.51 -3.70 -33.44
N TRP A 7 14.95 -4.47 -32.46
CA TRP A 7 15.75 -5.67 -32.65
C TRP A 7 14.98 -6.64 -33.58
N CYS A 8 15.60 -6.99 -34.70
CA CYS A 8 15.01 -7.87 -35.71
C CYS A 8 15.95 -9.05 -35.92
N ASP A 9 15.71 -10.13 -35.20
CA ASP A 9 16.41 -11.38 -35.43
C ASP A 9 15.86 -12.05 -36.70
N THR A 10 16.72 -12.30 -37.68
CA THR A 10 16.39 -12.95 -38.96
C THR A 10 16.49 -14.47 -38.91
N HIS A 11 17.00 -15.04 -37.82
CA HIS A 11 17.16 -16.49 -37.64
C HIS A 11 16.02 -17.13 -36.85
N ILE A 12 15.18 -16.33 -36.20
CA ILE A 12 13.94 -16.79 -35.57
C ILE A 12 12.80 -16.56 -36.56
N LEU A 13 12.18 -17.65 -37.03
CA LEU A 13 10.93 -17.56 -37.78
C LEU A 13 9.91 -16.80 -36.93
N ARG A 14 9.50 -15.62 -37.40
CA ARG A 14 8.57 -14.72 -36.68
C ARG A 14 7.21 -15.34 -36.42
N PHE A 15 6.89 -16.43 -37.13
CA PHE A 15 5.62 -17.12 -37.07
C PHE A 15 5.86 -18.61 -37.01
N ALA A 16 4.99 -19.31 -36.29
CA ALA A 16 4.96 -20.75 -36.29
C ALA A 16 4.62 -21.28 -37.70
N PRO A 17 5.06 -22.51 -38.05
CA PRO A 17 4.68 -23.16 -39.30
C PRO A 17 3.16 -23.24 -39.47
N ALA A 18 2.69 -23.21 -40.72
CA ALA A 18 1.26 -23.25 -41.03
C ALA A 18 0.55 -24.46 -40.40
N SER A 19 1.24 -25.61 -40.31
CA SER A 19 0.74 -26.82 -39.64
C SER A 19 0.48 -26.61 -38.15
N THR A 20 1.37 -25.89 -37.45
CA THR A 20 1.22 -25.56 -36.02
C THR A 20 0.08 -24.55 -35.80
N ILE A 21 -0.12 -23.60 -36.70
CA ILE A 21 -1.24 -22.64 -36.62
C ILE A 21 -2.59 -23.33 -36.87
N GLN A 22 -2.60 -24.41 -37.66
CA GLN A 22 -3.80 -25.17 -37.99
C GLN A 22 -4.18 -26.18 -36.89
N GLU A 23 -3.19 -26.80 -36.25
CA GLU A 23 -3.38 -27.76 -35.15
C GLU A 23 -3.81 -27.07 -33.84
N TYR A 24 -3.30 -25.86 -33.59
CA TYR A 24 -3.63 -25.08 -32.41
C TYR A 24 -4.44 -23.86 -32.83
N SER A 25 -5.72 -23.77 -32.41
CA SER A 25 -6.51 -22.57 -32.64
C SER A 25 -5.82 -21.36 -32.01
N CYS A 26 -5.10 -20.60 -32.82
CA CYS A 26 -4.70 -19.26 -32.47
C CYS A 26 -6.01 -18.49 -32.34
N GLY A 27 -6.43 -18.22 -31.10
CA GLY A 27 -7.73 -17.64 -30.80
C GLY A 27 -8.06 -16.42 -31.66
N LEU A 28 -9.36 -16.10 -31.73
CA LEU A 28 -9.97 -15.03 -32.54
C LEU A 28 -8.99 -13.92 -32.96
N THR A 29 -8.85 -13.76 -34.29
CA THR A 29 -7.97 -12.78 -34.97
C THR A 29 -8.42 -11.32 -34.80
N THR A 30 -9.45 -11.06 -34.00
CA THR A 30 -9.85 -9.70 -33.65
C THR A 30 -8.71 -9.00 -32.91
N SER A 31 -8.38 -7.79 -33.34
CA SER A 31 -7.34 -6.98 -32.70
C SER A 31 -7.59 -6.93 -31.19
N LYS A 32 -6.52 -7.04 -30.39
CA LYS A 32 -6.55 -7.14 -28.92
C LYS A 32 -7.59 -6.21 -28.27
N SER A 33 -7.86 -5.04 -28.84
CA SER A 33 -8.77 -4.02 -28.29
C SER A 33 -10.27 -4.18 -28.59
N ARG A 34 -10.72 -5.12 -29.43
CA ARG A 34 -12.12 -5.14 -29.93
C ARG A 34 -13.07 -6.21 -29.32
N GLY A 35 -12.67 -6.86 -28.22
CA GLY A 35 -13.49 -7.88 -27.54
C GLY A 35 -13.90 -7.48 -26.13
N ARG A 36 -15.06 -7.98 -25.66
CA ARG A 36 -15.39 -7.96 -24.23
C ARG A 36 -14.36 -8.80 -23.48
N ARG A 37 -13.80 -8.23 -22.41
CA ARG A 37 -12.85 -8.92 -21.54
C ARG A 37 -13.48 -9.16 -20.18
N ALA A 38 -13.14 -10.29 -19.59
CA ALA A 38 -13.44 -10.60 -18.21
C ALA A 38 -12.13 -10.79 -17.45
N ILE A 39 -12.08 -10.30 -16.22
CA ILE A 39 -10.98 -10.54 -15.29
C ILE A 39 -11.50 -11.57 -14.28
N ALA A 40 -10.83 -12.71 -14.20
CA ALA A 40 -11.07 -13.70 -13.17
C ALA A 40 -10.00 -13.57 -12.09
N ILE A 41 -10.42 -13.52 -10.82
CA ILE A 41 -9.54 -13.53 -9.65
C ILE A 41 -9.96 -14.71 -8.76
N GLY A 42 -9.00 -15.45 -8.24
CA GLY A 42 -9.24 -16.66 -7.46
C GLY A 42 -8.02 -17.02 -6.62
N ALA A 43 -8.26 -17.77 -5.54
CA ALA A 43 -7.18 -18.34 -4.72
C ALA A 43 -6.96 -19.80 -5.13
N ILE A 44 -5.70 -20.16 -5.38
CA ILE A 44 -5.29 -21.49 -5.80
C ILE A 44 -4.28 -22.03 -4.78
N THR A 45 -4.44 -23.29 -4.43
CA THR A 45 -3.58 -24.05 -3.53
C THR A 45 -3.06 -25.29 -4.26
N ARG A 46 -2.20 -26.08 -3.60
CA ARG A 46 -1.75 -27.37 -4.16
C ARG A 46 -2.91 -28.32 -4.40
N GLU A 47 -3.94 -28.25 -3.56
CA GLU A 47 -5.14 -29.09 -3.60
C GLU A 47 -6.18 -28.59 -4.62
N GLY A 48 -5.96 -27.42 -5.23
CA GLY A 48 -6.82 -26.83 -6.26
C GLY A 48 -7.33 -25.45 -5.91
N VAL A 49 -8.42 -25.05 -6.58
CA VAL A 49 -9.07 -23.74 -6.38
C VAL A 49 -9.84 -23.74 -5.07
N VAL A 50 -9.63 -22.72 -4.23
CA VAL A 50 -10.35 -22.57 -2.96
C VAL A 50 -11.82 -22.18 -3.24
N PRO A 51 -12.81 -22.96 -2.76
CA PRO A 51 -14.22 -22.63 -2.95
C PRO A 51 -14.58 -21.27 -2.34
N GLY A 52 -15.40 -20.47 -3.02
CA GLY A 52 -15.82 -19.14 -2.56
C GLY A 52 -14.80 -18.01 -2.81
N CYS A 53 -13.60 -18.33 -3.31
CA CYS A 53 -12.59 -17.32 -3.64
C CYS A 53 -12.64 -16.87 -5.11
N THR A 54 -13.43 -17.50 -5.98
CA THR A 54 -13.48 -17.14 -7.42
C THR A 54 -14.44 -15.98 -7.66
N ARG A 55 -13.96 -14.90 -8.26
CA ARG A 55 -14.75 -13.75 -8.70
C ARG A 55 -14.43 -13.41 -10.15
N VAL A 56 -15.47 -13.18 -10.95
CA VAL A 56 -15.35 -12.78 -12.36
C VAL A 56 -15.91 -11.37 -12.52
N VAL A 57 -15.09 -10.48 -13.10
CA VAL A 57 -15.44 -9.09 -13.39
C VAL A 57 -15.51 -8.93 -14.91
N ILE A 58 -16.72 -8.76 -15.45
CA ILE A 58 -16.96 -8.64 -16.89
C ILE A 58 -17.11 -7.16 -17.26
N ARG A 59 -16.37 -6.69 -18.28
CA ARG A 59 -16.50 -5.32 -18.79
C ARG A 59 -17.64 -5.21 -19.81
N GLY A 60 -18.51 -4.21 -19.66
CA GLY A 60 -19.50 -3.90 -20.71
C GLY A 60 -20.59 -2.88 -20.36
N ARG A 61 -20.26 -1.58 -20.36
CA ARG A 61 -21.12 -0.44 -20.76
C ARG A 61 -20.49 0.89 -20.31
N SER A 62 -19.42 1.34 -20.95
CA SER A 62 -19.10 2.77 -20.99
C SER A 62 -18.18 3.04 -22.16
N ALA A 63 -18.65 3.95 -23.02
CA ALA A 63 -17.98 4.41 -24.21
C ALA A 63 -16.64 5.08 -23.88
N MET A 64 -15.77 5.09 -24.88
CA MET A 64 -14.55 5.87 -25.00
C MET A 64 -13.37 5.42 -24.12
N ASP A 65 -12.27 5.13 -24.82
CA ASP A 65 -10.86 5.09 -24.42
C ASP A 65 -10.56 5.30 -22.92
N GLY A 66 -10.02 4.26 -22.28
CA GLY A 66 -9.54 4.39 -20.92
C GLY A 66 -9.01 3.07 -20.35
N ASP A 67 -7.69 3.04 -20.21
CA ASP A 67 -6.82 2.13 -19.47
C ASP A 67 -7.42 0.87 -18.82
N PHE A 68 -6.79 -0.27 -19.13
CA PHE A 68 -6.98 -1.56 -18.47
C PHE A 68 -6.78 -1.54 -16.94
N LEU A 69 -6.22 -0.45 -16.41
CA LEU A 69 -5.94 -0.22 -14.99
C LEU A 69 -7.17 0.20 -14.16
N GLY A 70 -8.32 0.50 -14.80
CA GLY A 70 -9.52 0.96 -14.10
C GLY A 70 -10.37 -0.16 -13.48
N ASP A 71 -10.44 -1.32 -14.16
CA ASP A 71 -11.41 -2.38 -13.82
C ASP A 71 -10.94 -3.26 -12.65
N MET A 72 -9.64 -3.58 -12.60
CA MET A 72 -9.01 -4.20 -11.45
C MET A 72 -8.21 -3.14 -10.71
N ASN A 73 -8.82 -2.59 -9.65
CA ASN A 73 -8.23 -1.56 -8.82
C ASN A 73 -8.12 -2.04 -7.37
N HIS A 74 -7.46 -1.22 -6.54
CA HIS A 74 -7.23 -1.55 -5.13
C HIS A 74 -8.52 -1.79 -4.34
N ALA A 75 -9.65 -1.17 -4.71
CA ALA A 75 -10.92 -1.34 -4.00
C ALA A 75 -11.52 -2.70 -4.31
N VAL A 76 -11.53 -3.10 -5.59
CA VAL A 76 -11.98 -4.42 -6.05
C VAL A 76 -11.11 -5.52 -5.44
N PHE A 77 -9.79 -5.35 -5.47
CA PHE A 77 -8.86 -6.31 -4.87
C PHE A 77 -9.03 -6.41 -3.35
N LYS A 78 -9.16 -5.27 -2.66
CA LYS A 78 -9.38 -5.23 -1.20
C LYS A 78 -10.68 -5.88 -0.78
N GLU A 79 -11.76 -5.63 -1.53
CA GLU A 79 -13.05 -6.28 -1.30
C GLU A 79 -12.92 -7.80 -1.50
N TRP A 80 -12.30 -8.22 -2.59
CA TRP A 80 -12.06 -9.64 -2.88
C TRP A 80 -11.22 -10.32 -1.80
N ILE A 81 -10.11 -9.72 -1.35
CA ILE A 81 -9.29 -10.30 -0.28
C ILE A 81 -10.10 -10.44 1.01
N ARG A 82 -10.89 -9.42 1.37
CA ARG A 82 -11.70 -9.44 2.60
C ARG A 82 -12.76 -10.53 2.57
N SER A 83 -13.43 -10.73 1.44
CA SER A 83 -14.40 -11.81 1.29
C SER A 83 -13.74 -13.18 1.21
N SER A 84 -12.53 -13.27 0.65
CA SER A 84 -11.85 -14.54 0.38
C SER A 84 -11.07 -15.09 1.57
N ILE A 85 -10.53 -14.25 2.45
CA ILE A 85 -9.76 -14.69 3.63
C ILE A 85 -10.53 -15.71 4.49
N PRO A 86 -11.82 -15.50 4.86
CA PRO A 86 -12.58 -16.49 5.62
C PRO A 86 -12.66 -17.86 4.92
N HIS A 87 -12.85 -17.88 3.60
CA HIS A 87 -12.87 -19.11 2.82
C HIS A 87 -11.51 -19.81 2.80
N MET A 88 -10.41 -19.04 2.66
CA MET A 88 -9.05 -19.58 2.73
C MET A 88 -8.74 -20.17 4.11
N LEU A 89 -9.15 -19.50 5.19
CA LEU A 89 -8.97 -19.97 6.56
C LEU A 89 -9.77 -21.25 6.84
N ALA A 90 -11.04 -21.28 6.40
CA ALA A 90 -11.87 -22.47 6.51
C ALA A 90 -11.28 -23.66 5.73
N PHE A 91 -10.79 -23.41 4.51
CA PHE A 91 -10.13 -24.41 3.68
C PHE A 91 -8.79 -24.89 4.29
N ALA A 92 -8.08 -24.01 4.99
CA ALA A 92 -6.82 -24.34 5.65
C ALA A 92 -7.00 -25.26 6.86
N GLY A 93 -8.19 -25.28 7.48
CA GLY A 93 -8.50 -26.18 8.60
C GLY A 93 -7.61 -25.97 9.83
N GLY A 94 -7.27 -24.72 10.14
CA GLY A 94 -6.40 -24.36 11.27
C GLY A 94 -4.91 -24.26 10.93
N ARG A 95 -4.50 -24.57 9.69
CA ARG A 95 -3.13 -24.31 9.22
C ARG A 95 -2.90 -22.81 8.98
N PRO A 96 -1.67 -22.31 9.18
CA PRO A 96 -1.31 -20.95 8.76
C PRO A 96 -1.53 -20.75 7.26
N VAL A 97 -2.08 -19.60 6.89
CA VAL A 97 -2.31 -19.22 5.48
C VAL A 97 -1.28 -18.18 5.07
N SER A 98 -0.55 -18.45 3.99
CA SER A 98 0.33 -17.49 3.33
C SER A 98 -0.24 -17.14 1.96
N ILE A 99 -0.34 -15.84 1.68
CA ILE A 99 -0.85 -15.33 0.40
C ILE A 99 0.33 -14.88 -0.44
N ILE A 100 0.46 -15.47 -1.64
CA ILE A 100 1.49 -15.10 -2.62
C ILE A 100 0.77 -14.38 -3.77
N VAL A 101 1.16 -13.13 -4.02
CA VAL A 101 0.65 -12.30 -5.11
C VAL A 101 1.83 -11.68 -5.85
N ASP A 102 1.65 -11.37 -7.14
CA ASP A 102 2.64 -10.59 -7.87
C ASP A 102 2.71 -9.15 -7.34
N ASN A 103 3.68 -8.37 -7.83
CA ASN A 103 3.84 -6.97 -7.44
C ASN A 103 3.01 -6.02 -8.33
N ALA A 104 1.71 -6.28 -8.49
CA ALA A 104 0.81 -5.34 -9.16
C ALA A 104 0.52 -4.11 -8.27
N SER A 105 0.41 -2.93 -8.88
CA SER A 105 0.24 -1.66 -8.16
C SER A 105 -1.04 -1.58 -7.30
N TYR A 106 -2.04 -2.42 -7.58
CA TYR A 106 -3.28 -2.50 -6.81
C TYR A 106 -3.24 -3.51 -5.66
N HIS A 107 -2.21 -4.36 -5.56
CA HIS A 107 -2.01 -5.28 -4.43
C HIS A 107 -1.54 -4.57 -3.17
N SER A 108 -0.81 -3.47 -3.34
CA SER A 108 -0.27 -2.66 -2.26
C SER A 108 -0.85 -1.26 -2.29
N ARG A 109 -1.74 -0.92 -1.35
CA ARG A 109 -2.24 0.44 -1.16
C ARG A 109 -1.59 1.08 0.05
N GLN A 110 -0.84 2.16 -0.19
CA GLN A 110 -0.40 3.05 0.87
C GLN A 110 -1.62 3.78 1.47
N LEU A 111 -1.93 3.50 2.74
CA LEU A 111 -3.04 4.14 3.46
C LEU A 111 -2.65 5.55 3.95
N GLU A 112 -1.39 5.70 4.37
CA GLU A 112 -0.84 6.97 4.84
C GLU A 112 0.27 7.41 3.91
N LYS A 113 0.03 8.51 3.20
CA LYS A 113 1.11 9.20 2.50
C LYS A 113 1.90 9.98 3.53
N PHE A 114 2.92 9.36 4.12
CA PHE A 114 3.98 10.12 4.79
C PHE A 114 4.62 11.00 3.73
N SER A 115 4.12 12.23 3.62
CA SER A 115 4.84 13.28 2.91
C SER A 115 6.03 13.60 3.81
N PRO A 116 7.28 13.31 3.40
CA PRO A 116 8.43 13.74 4.17
C PRO A 116 8.63 15.23 3.88
N LYS A 117 7.62 16.04 4.24
CA LYS A 117 7.89 17.43 4.58
C LYS A 117 8.53 17.36 5.95
N LEU A 118 9.85 17.18 5.91
CA LEU A 118 10.81 17.49 6.96
C LEU A 118 10.26 18.72 7.72
N ASN A 119 9.60 18.48 8.87
CA ASN A 119 8.95 19.44 9.81
C ASN A 119 7.74 18.83 10.56
N SER A 120 7.23 17.66 10.15
CA SER A 120 6.01 17.07 10.75
C SER A 120 6.23 16.13 11.95
N PHE A 121 7.48 15.80 12.30
CA PHE A 121 7.80 15.11 13.57
C PHE A 121 7.37 15.90 14.82
N ARG A 122 7.14 17.22 14.69
CA ARG A 122 6.57 18.04 15.77
C ARG A 122 5.06 17.89 15.94
N LYS A 123 4.33 17.35 14.96
CA LYS A 123 2.85 17.37 14.96
C LYS A 123 2.23 16.11 15.57
N VAL A 124 2.88 14.96 15.48
CA VAL A 124 2.35 13.69 16.03
C VAL A 124 2.42 13.64 17.57
N LEU A 125 3.35 14.40 18.17
CA LEU A 125 3.46 14.50 19.63
C LEU A 125 2.48 15.52 20.26
N MET A 126 1.63 16.19 19.47
CA MET A 126 0.73 17.27 19.93
C MET A 126 -0.74 16.84 20.10
N THR A 127 -1.14 15.66 19.63
CA THR A 127 -2.57 15.27 19.60
C THR A 127 -3.06 14.56 20.86
N THR A 128 -2.19 14.32 21.84
CA THR A 128 -2.57 13.80 23.17
C THR A 128 -1.97 14.66 24.29
N THR A 129 -2.73 15.70 24.65
CA THR A 129 -2.93 16.25 26.00
C THR A 129 -1.76 16.82 26.83
N PHE A 130 -0.53 16.95 26.32
CA PHE A 130 0.49 17.79 26.99
C PHE A 130 1.38 18.49 25.95
N LYS A 131 1.13 19.79 25.73
CA LYS A 131 1.95 20.63 24.86
C LYS A 131 3.34 20.78 25.47
N ILE A 132 4.34 20.11 24.88
CA ILE A 132 5.74 20.21 25.35
C ILE A 132 6.21 21.66 25.21
N PRO A 133 6.69 22.30 26.30
CA PRO A 133 7.19 23.66 26.26
C PRO A 133 8.39 23.80 25.33
N SER A 134 8.47 24.94 24.66
CA SER A 134 9.57 25.30 23.76
C SER A 134 10.20 26.63 24.19
N ARG A 135 11.25 27.08 23.49
CA ARG A 135 11.90 28.39 23.75
C ARG A 135 10.92 29.57 23.71
N SER A 136 9.83 29.47 22.96
CA SER A 136 8.79 30.50 22.90
C SER A 136 7.73 30.40 24.01
N SER A 137 7.77 29.35 24.85
CA SER A 137 6.87 29.21 25.99
C SER A 137 7.26 30.16 27.12
N THR A 138 6.28 30.61 27.90
CA THR A 138 6.52 31.44 29.08
C THR A 138 7.15 30.60 30.20
N LYS A 139 7.86 31.26 31.14
CA LYS A 139 8.49 30.57 32.28
C LYS A 139 7.46 29.74 33.05
N ALA A 140 6.29 30.32 33.36
CA ALA A 140 5.18 29.65 34.04
C ALA A 140 4.73 28.35 33.34
N MET A 141 4.57 28.36 32.00
CA MET A 141 4.17 27.15 31.27
C MET A 141 5.22 26.03 31.33
N ILE A 142 6.51 26.40 31.41
CA ILE A 142 7.60 25.43 31.54
C ILE A 142 7.59 24.83 32.96
N GLU A 143 7.33 25.65 33.98
CA GLU A 143 7.21 25.21 35.37
C GLU A 143 6.03 24.26 35.58
N ASP A 144 4.85 24.61 35.07
CA ASP A 144 3.65 23.77 35.17
C ASP A 144 3.85 22.41 34.50
N TYR A 145 4.54 22.38 33.35
CA TYR A 145 4.89 21.13 32.66
C TYR A 145 5.88 20.28 33.47
N LEU A 146 6.88 20.89 34.09
CA LEU A 146 7.85 20.16 34.92
C LEU A 146 7.18 19.63 36.19
N ARG A 147 6.29 20.41 36.81
CA ARG A 147 5.50 19.99 37.99
C ARG A 147 4.53 18.86 37.64
N SER A 148 3.88 18.88 36.47
CA SER A 148 3.01 17.77 36.02
C SER A 148 3.78 16.47 35.75
N LYS A 149 5.10 16.57 35.51
CA LYS A 149 6.02 15.42 35.42
C LYS A 149 6.66 15.06 36.77
N GLY A 150 6.24 15.69 37.87
CA GLY A 150 6.71 15.40 39.22
C GLY A 150 8.08 16.00 39.56
N ILE A 151 8.54 17.02 38.84
CA ILE A 151 9.87 17.62 39.03
C ILE A 151 9.76 18.90 39.85
N LEU A 152 10.54 18.99 40.92
CA LEU A 152 10.66 20.21 41.73
C LEU A 152 11.37 21.32 40.95
N VAL A 153 10.72 22.48 40.87
CA VAL A 153 11.26 23.70 40.27
C VAL A 153 11.53 24.72 41.38
N ALA A 154 12.75 25.25 41.44
CA ALA A 154 13.09 26.33 42.36
C ALA A 154 12.60 27.68 41.81
N ASP A 155 12.03 28.53 42.65
CA ASP A 155 11.34 29.76 42.26
C ASP A 155 12.26 30.75 41.49
N ASN A 156 13.56 30.71 41.76
CA ASN A 156 14.57 31.57 41.14
C ASN A 156 15.23 30.97 39.88
N SER A 157 14.72 29.85 39.36
CA SER A 157 15.33 29.20 38.19
C SER A 157 15.23 30.09 36.95
N ALA A 158 16.33 30.22 36.20
CA ALA A 158 16.30 30.88 34.90
C ALA A 158 15.52 30.03 33.89
N LYS A 159 14.91 30.67 32.91
CA LYS A 159 14.08 30.00 31.89
C LYS A 159 14.90 28.99 31.09
N GLU A 160 16.16 29.32 30.83
CA GLU A 160 17.13 28.53 30.10
C GLU A 160 17.43 27.21 30.83
N ASP A 161 17.60 27.26 32.15
CA ASP A 161 17.88 26.07 32.97
C ASP A 161 16.69 25.10 32.99
N LEU A 162 15.47 25.64 33.02
CA LEU A 162 14.24 24.84 32.96
C LEU A 162 14.09 24.16 31.59
N LEU A 163 14.45 24.83 30.50
CA LEU A 163 14.44 24.24 29.16
C LEU A 163 15.46 23.11 29.00
N VAL A 164 16.63 23.21 29.65
CA VAL A 164 17.61 22.12 29.69
C VAL A 164 17.02 20.89 30.38
N LYS A 165 16.30 21.08 31.51
CA LYS A 165 15.60 19.98 32.20
C LYS A 165 14.54 19.34 31.31
N VAL A 166 13.74 20.13 30.58
CA VAL A 166 12.75 19.62 29.62
C VAL A 166 13.43 18.77 28.53
N LEU A 167 14.54 19.23 27.96
CA LEU A 167 15.28 18.48 26.94
C LEU A 167 15.87 17.17 27.47
N ALA A 168 16.34 17.15 28.73
CA ALA A 168 16.88 15.95 29.35
C ALA A 168 15.81 14.86 29.52
N ILE A 169 14.58 15.23 29.86
CA ILE A 169 13.44 14.30 30.00
C ILE A 169 13.12 13.67 28.64
N LEU A 170 13.03 14.49 27.59
CA LEU A 170 12.69 14.01 26.25
C LEU A 170 13.74 13.03 25.70
N LYS A 171 15.02 13.24 26.04
CA LYS A 171 16.10 12.32 25.67
C LYS A 171 16.04 10.99 26.43
N ARG A 172 15.57 10.98 27.67
CA ARG A 172 15.40 9.74 28.45
C ARG A 172 14.23 8.89 27.95
N SER A 173 13.13 9.53 27.55
CA SER A 173 11.95 8.83 27.01
C SER A 173 12.15 8.21 25.62
N THR A 174 13.29 8.43 24.96
CA THR A 174 13.61 7.87 23.63
C THR A 174 14.53 6.65 23.68
N VAL A 175 14.94 6.20 24.88
CA VAL A 175 15.90 5.11 25.08
C VAL A 175 15.27 3.85 25.72
N GLU A 176 13.97 3.92 26.05
CA GLU A 176 13.13 2.75 26.39
C GLU A 176 12.24 2.38 25.20
#